data_AF-A0AAW1PLW4-F1
#
_entry.id   AF-A0AAW1PLW4-F1
#
_cell.length_a   1.000
_cell.length_b   1.000
_cell.length_c   1.000
_cell.angle_alpha   90.00
_cell.angle_beta   90.00
_cell.angle_gamma   90.00
#
_symmetry.space_group_name_H-M   'P 1'
#
loop_
_entity.id
_entity.type
_entity.pdbx_description
1 polymer ?
#
loop_
_entity_poly.entity_id
_entity_poly.type
_entity_poly.pdbx_seq_one_letter_code
_entity_poly.pdbx_strand_id
1 'polypeptide(L)'
;MNGLARLTRLSSNSFASTAGRCGELLAFNAEVTAASSSFQHACRRGMALAAIPSRAESLTAVTKGLLVDTLDMMRRFEKMGMTRKQAEELTEHIAGVLCVNKEKISESFVSKAALEKSVLEQEARVAGFKSEVVKSQELHLASLMRDTERLTTNLGNLRNEIRYEVEKLTASQRLDLNLEKGRMRDELQSLRDKSNELEIKLDKEINMLKATTEQVKNETVKYCLGLLLAFTTAGLGAARLVSR
;
A
#
# COMPACT_ATOMS: atom_id res chain seq x y z
N MET A 1 30.42 14.07 -13.12
CA MET A 1 29.45 14.89 -12.37
C MET A 1 27.98 14.64 -12.74
N ASN A 2 27.66 13.87 -13.79
CA ASN A 2 26.27 13.69 -14.27
C ASN A 2 25.50 12.51 -13.62
N GLY A 3 26.17 11.63 -12.86
CA GLY A 3 25.55 10.45 -12.24
C GLY A 3 24.76 10.74 -10.96
N LEU A 4 25.33 11.54 -10.05
CA LEU A 4 24.71 11.91 -8.77
C LEU A 4 23.44 12.76 -8.96
N ALA A 5 23.44 13.68 -9.93
CA ALA A 5 22.27 14.49 -10.27
C ALA A 5 21.12 13.69 -10.93
N ARG A 6 21.44 12.53 -11.52
CA ARG A 6 20.45 11.63 -12.12
C ARG A 6 19.84 10.69 -11.07
N LEU A 7 20.63 10.24 -10.09
CA LEU A 7 20.14 9.43 -8.97
C LEU A 7 19.27 10.24 -8.00
N THR A 8 19.62 11.51 -7.73
CA THR A 8 18.76 12.38 -6.91
C THR A 8 17.43 12.67 -7.61
N ARG A 9 17.40 12.92 -8.92
CA ARG A 9 16.14 13.10 -9.68
C ARG A 9 15.27 11.83 -9.73
N LEU A 10 15.87 10.65 -9.86
CA LEU A 10 15.10 9.39 -9.86
C LEU A 10 14.53 9.07 -8.47
N SER A 11 15.30 9.34 -7.41
CA SER A 11 14.83 9.24 -6.02
C SER A 11 13.70 10.23 -5.73
N SER A 12 13.87 11.51 -6.11
CA SER A 12 12.84 12.55 -5.95
C SER A 12 11.56 12.27 -6.75
N ASN A 13 11.65 11.73 -7.97
CA ASN A 13 10.48 11.33 -8.76
C ASN A 13 9.76 10.11 -8.18
N SER A 14 10.50 9.13 -7.63
CA SER A 14 9.89 8.01 -6.91
C SER A 14 9.19 8.47 -5.63
N PHE A 15 9.82 9.38 -4.87
CA PHE A 15 9.30 9.92 -3.62
C PHE A 15 8.06 10.79 -3.83
N ALA A 16 8.04 11.63 -4.88
CA ALA A 16 6.89 12.42 -5.29
C ALA A 16 5.71 11.55 -5.77
N SER A 17 5.99 10.44 -6.45
CA SER A 17 4.96 9.46 -6.86
C SER A 17 4.36 8.72 -5.65
N THR A 18 5.16 8.36 -4.64
CA THR A 18 4.65 7.82 -3.36
C THR A 18 3.93 8.85 -2.50
N ALA A 19 4.33 10.13 -2.54
CA ALA A 19 3.62 11.20 -1.83
C ALA A 19 2.22 11.48 -2.43
N GLY A 20 2.09 11.41 -3.77
CA GLY A 20 0.79 11.47 -4.46
C GLY A 20 -0.14 10.31 -4.08
N ARG A 21 0.41 9.09 -4.00
CA ARG A 21 -0.33 7.89 -3.53
C ARG A 21 -0.72 7.95 -2.05
N CYS A 22 0.06 8.64 -1.21
CA CYS A 22 -0.30 8.88 0.19
C CYS A 22 -1.50 9.84 0.31
N GLY A 23 -1.64 10.82 -0.61
CA GLY A 23 -2.81 11.69 -0.71
C GLY A 23 -4.06 10.92 -1.15
N GLU A 24 -3.93 10.01 -2.12
CA GLU A 24 -5.00 9.09 -2.53
C GLU A 24 -5.44 8.13 -1.40
N LEU A 25 -4.51 7.67 -0.55
CA LEU A 25 -4.85 6.81 0.60
C LEU A 25 -5.61 7.56 1.70
N LEU A 26 -5.31 8.85 1.90
CA LEU A 26 -6.05 9.70 2.84
C LEU A 26 -7.43 10.06 2.29
N ALA A 27 -7.56 10.27 0.97
CA ALA A 27 -8.86 10.41 0.30
C ALA A 27 -9.68 9.12 0.39
N PHE A 28 -9.04 7.95 0.19
CA PHE A 28 -9.68 6.64 0.35
C PHE A 28 -10.12 6.41 1.81
N ASN A 29 -9.34 6.81 2.81
CA ASN A 29 -9.75 6.73 4.21
C ASN A 29 -10.91 7.69 4.56
N ALA A 30 -10.96 8.88 3.96
CA ALA A 30 -12.09 9.80 4.08
C ALA A 30 -13.35 9.24 3.39
N GLU A 31 -13.18 8.55 2.27
CA GLU A 31 -14.25 7.88 1.52
C GLU A 31 -14.74 6.60 2.22
N VAL A 32 -13.85 5.87 2.91
CA VAL A 32 -14.18 4.71 3.76
C VAL A 32 -14.86 5.14 5.06
N THR A 33 -14.50 6.27 5.66
CA THR A 33 -15.21 6.84 6.83
C THR A 33 -16.58 7.42 6.43
N ALA A 34 -16.68 8.05 5.25
CA ALA A 34 -17.97 8.45 4.67
C ALA A 34 -18.83 7.25 4.25
N ALA A 35 -18.23 6.17 3.76
CA ALA A 35 -18.89 4.90 3.46
C ALA A 35 -19.37 4.19 4.74
N SER A 36 -18.62 4.30 5.83
CA SER A 36 -18.99 3.72 7.14
C SER A 36 -20.19 4.45 7.76
N SER A 37 -20.27 5.78 7.65
CA SER A 37 -21.44 6.54 8.12
C SER A 37 -22.67 6.34 7.24
N SER A 38 -22.49 6.20 5.91
CA SER A 38 -23.58 5.85 5.00
C SER A 38 -24.03 4.38 5.13
N PHE A 39 -23.15 3.45 5.50
CA PHE A 39 -23.51 2.08 5.88
C PHE A 39 -24.26 2.03 7.22
N GLN A 40 -23.87 2.82 8.22
CA GLN A 40 -24.62 2.99 9.47
C GLN A 40 -26.02 3.56 9.24
N HIS A 41 -26.17 4.52 8.33
CA HIS A 41 -27.47 5.05 7.92
C HIS A 41 -28.28 4.06 7.08
N ALA A 42 -27.66 3.29 6.18
CA ALA A 42 -28.32 2.26 5.39
C ALA A 42 -28.80 1.08 6.25
N CYS A 43 -28.03 0.68 7.27
CA CYS A 43 -28.43 -0.37 8.21
C CYS A 43 -29.57 0.09 9.15
N ARG A 44 -29.63 1.38 9.50
CA ARG A 44 -30.79 1.96 10.22
C ARG A 44 -32.04 2.09 9.34
N ARG A 45 -31.89 2.43 8.05
CA ARG A 45 -33.01 2.76 7.15
C ARG A 45 -33.51 1.57 6.33
N GLY A 46 -32.68 0.56 6.10
CA GLY A 46 -32.95 -0.62 5.26
C GLY A 46 -33.75 -1.74 5.92
N MET A 47 -34.27 -1.55 7.13
CA MET A 47 -35.11 -2.55 7.81
C MET A 47 -36.46 -1.98 8.20
N ALA A 48 -37.16 -1.39 7.23
CA ALA A 48 -38.61 -1.52 7.22
C ALA A 48 -38.88 -2.99 6.88
N LEU A 49 -39.16 -3.81 7.90
CA LEU A 49 -39.72 -5.14 7.68
C LEU A 49 -40.88 -4.93 6.70
N ALA A 50 -40.78 -5.54 5.53
CA ALA A 50 -41.95 -5.75 4.69
C ALA A 50 -43.01 -6.33 5.62
N ALA A 51 -44.10 -5.57 5.82
CA ALA A 51 -45.23 -6.01 6.62
C ALA A 51 -45.59 -7.40 6.10
N ILE A 52 -45.41 -8.42 6.94
CA ILE A 52 -45.81 -9.77 6.61
C ILE A 52 -47.30 -9.64 6.28
N PRO A 53 -47.72 -9.92 5.03
CA PRO A 53 -49.11 -9.73 4.64
C PRO A 53 -49.95 -10.55 5.61
N SER A 54 -50.91 -9.86 6.22
CA SER A 54 -51.83 -10.39 7.21
C SER A 54 -52.49 -11.65 6.66
N ARG A 55 -51.97 -12.81 7.07
CA ARG A 55 -52.46 -14.18 6.78
C ARG A 55 -53.88 -14.44 7.31
N ALA A 56 -54.59 -13.40 7.75
CA ALA A 56 -55.97 -13.40 8.20
C ALA A 56 -56.98 -13.88 7.13
N GLU A 57 -56.60 -13.85 5.84
CA GLU A 57 -57.45 -14.31 4.75
C GLU A 57 -57.63 -15.84 4.72
N SER A 58 -56.66 -16.61 5.19
CA SER A 58 -56.69 -18.08 5.05
C SER A 58 -57.61 -18.80 6.07
N LEU A 59 -57.78 -18.25 7.28
CA LEU A 59 -58.63 -18.87 8.32
C LEU A 59 -60.13 -18.54 8.17
N THR A 60 -60.45 -17.40 7.53
CA THR A 60 -61.84 -16.98 7.32
C THR A 60 -62.52 -17.78 6.20
N ALA A 61 -61.75 -18.38 5.30
CA ALA A 61 -62.28 -19.26 4.26
C ALA A 61 -62.82 -20.60 4.81
N VAL A 62 -62.15 -21.20 5.80
CA VAL A 62 -62.52 -22.52 6.33
C VAL A 62 -63.71 -22.45 7.29
N THR A 63 -63.77 -21.42 8.14
CA THR A 63 -64.85 -21.25 9.13
C THR A 63 -66.16 -20.78 8.52
N LYS A 64 -66.13 -20.04 7.41
CA LYS A 64 -67.32 -19.70 6.62
C LYS A 64 -67.86 -20.88 5.78
N GLY A 65 -67.11 -21.98 5.67
CA GLY A 65 -67.42 -23.10 4.77
C GLY A 65 -68.19 -24.27 5.38
N LEU A 66 -68.33 -24.35 6.72
CA LEU A 66 -68.93 -25.51 7.40
C LEU A 66 -70.32 -25.25 8.00
N LEU A 67 -71.07 -24.31 7.42
CA LEU A 67 -72.48 -24.12 7.76
C LEU A 67 -73.31 -25.07 6.89
N VAL A 68 -73.65 -26.23 7.44
CA VAL A 68 -74.55 -27.18 6.76
C VAL A 68 -75.98 -26.91 7.21
N ASP A 69 -76.82 -26.49 6.26
CA ASP A 69 -78.26 -26.34 6.45
C ASP A 69 -78.94 -27.72 6.31
N THR A 70 -79.27 -28.32 7.44
CA THR A 70 -79.93 -29.63 7.50
C THR A 70 -81.33 -29.62 6.91
N LEU A 71 -82.04 -28.48 6.98
CA LEU A 71 -83.39 -28.34 6.44
C LEU A 71 -83.39 -28.26 4.92
N ASP A 72 -82.46 -27.50 4.34
CA ASP A 72 -82.30 -27.44 2.87
C ASP A 72 -81.82 -28.79 2.31
N MET A 73 -80.93 -29.48 3.03
CA MET A 73 -80.45 -30.80 2.62
C MET A 73 -81.55 -31.86 2.63
N MET A 74 -82.38 -31.88 3.68
CA MET A 74 -83.55 -32.76 3.77
C MET A 74 -84.54 -32.49 2.63
N ARG A 75 -84.85 -31.22 2.34
CA ARG A 75 -85.73 -30.83 1.22
C ARG A 75 -85.17 -31.23 -0.15
N ARG A 76 -83.85 -31.25 -0.33
CA ARG A 76 -83.21 -31.73 -1.56
C ARG A 76 -83.33 -33.25 -1.70
N PHE A 77 -83.21 -34.00 -0.62
CA PHE A 77 -83.43 -35.45 -0.64
C PHE A 77 -84.89 -35.81 -0.94
N GLU A 78 -85.85 -35.07 -0.38
CA GLU A 78 -87.28 -35.22 -0.73
C GLU A 78 -87.54 -34.95 -2.22
N LYS A 79 -86.91 -33.92 -2.80
CA LYS A 79 -86.99 -33.63 -4.25
C LYS A 79 -86.38 -34.72 -5.14
N MET A 80 -85.42 -35.50 -4.63
CA MET A 80 -84.82 -36.64 -5.34
C MET A 80 -85.61 -37.96 -5.18
N GLY A 81 -86.78 -37.92 -4.53
CA GLY A 81 -87.68 -39.06 -4.42
C GLY A 81 -87.50 -39.91 -3.15
N MET A 82 -86.73 -39.46 -2.17
CA MET A 82 -86.65 -40.13 -0.86
C MET A 82 -87.91 -39.86 -0.02
N THR A 83 -88.34 -40.85 0.76
CA THR A 83 -89.38 -40.61 1.77
C THR A 83 -88.85 -39.70 2.87
N ARG A 84 -89.71 -38.89 3.50
CA ARG A 84 -89.31 -37.92 4.52
C ARG A 84 -88.49 -38.55 5.65
N LYS A 85 -88.85 -39.76 6.09
CA LYS A 85 -88.12 -40.52 7.12
C LYS A 85 -86.70 -40.91 6.69
N GLN A 86 -86.53 -41.33 5.44
CA GLN A 86 -85.20 -41.70 4.90
C GLN A 86 -84.32 -40.46 4.69
N ALA A 87 -84.91 -39.34 4.25
CA ALA A 87 -84.21 -38.06 4.12
C ALA A 87 -83.74 -37.52 5.47
N GLU A 88 -84.54 -37.69 6.53
CA GLU A 88 -84.22 -37.30 7.90
C GLU A 88 -83.06 -38.14 8.46
N GLU A 89 -83.14 -39.48 8.41
CA GLU A 89 -82.07 -40.37 8.89
C GLU A 89 -80.73 -40.14 8.16
N LEU A 90 -80.78 -39.96 6.83
CA LEU A 90 -79.58 -39.71 6.04
C LEU A 90 -78.95 -38.35 6.38
N THR A 91 -79.79 -37.33 6.57
CA THR A 91 -79.33 -35.98 6.95
C THR A 91 -78.71 -36.00 8.34
N GLU A 92 -79.29 -36.75 9.28
CA GLU A 92 -78.76 -36.94 10.64
C GLU A 92 -77.39 -37.64 10.61
N HIS A 93 -77.23 -38.70 9.83
CA HIS A 93 -75.96 -39.41 9.71
C HIS A 93 -74.85 -38.51 9.14
N ILE A 94 -75.15 -37.74 8.09
CA ILE A 94 -74.20 -36.81 7.48
C ILE A 94 -73.85 -35.67 8.44
N ALA A 95 -74.83 -35.13 9.17
CA ALA A 95 -74.59 -34.13 10.21
C ALA A 95 -73.69 -34.68 11.33
N GLY A 96 -73.87 -35.94 11.73
CA GLY A 96 -73.00 -36.62 12.70
C GLY A 96 -71.55 -36.74 12.23
N VAL A 97 -71.31 -37.18 10.99
CA VAL A 97 -69.96 -37.27 10.40
C VAL A 97 -69.31 -35.89 10.30
N LEU A 98 -70.07 -34.86 9.95
CA LEU A 98 -69.58 -33.49 9.89
C LEU A 98 -69.18 -32.93 11.26
N CYS A 99 -69.94 -33.23 12.32
CA CYS A 99 -69.60 -32.84 13.69
C CYS A 99 -68.28 -33.50 14.14
N VAL A 100 -68.12 -34.80 13.91
CA VAL A 100 -66.87 -35.52 14.23
C VAL A 100 -65.68 -34.97 13.44
N ASN A 101 -65.88 -34.64 12.17
CA ASN A 101 -64.83 -34.07 11.33
C ASN A 101 -64.49 -32.63 11.72
N LYS A 102 -65.47 -31.83 12.17
CA LYS A 102 -65.25 -30.46 12.65
C LYS A 102 -64.28 -30.44 13.83
N GLU A 103 -64.45 -31.36 14.78
CA GLU A 103 -63.58 -31.46 15.96
C GLU A 103 -62.14 -31.81 15.53
N LYS A 104 -61.96 -32.85 14.72
CA LYS A 104 -60.64 -33.26 14.18
C LYS A 104 -59.97 -32.15 13.36
N ILE A 105 -60.73 -31.44 12.54
CA ILE A 105 -60.22 -30.32 11.75
C ILE A 105 -59.81 -29.16 12.68
N SER A 106 -60.59 -28.87 13.72
CA SER A 106 -60.26 -27.82 14.68
C SER A 106 -59.00 -28.08 15.50
N GLU A 107 -58.69 -29.35 15.80
CA GLU A 107 -57.45 -29.75 16.48
C GLU A 107 -56.19 -29.48 15.64
N SER A 108 -56.31 -29.53 14.31
CA SER A 108 -55.20 -29.20 13.41
C SER A 108 -54.94 -27.70 13.28
N PHE A 109 -55.86 -26.86 13.75
CA PHE A 109 -55.74 -25.41 13.68
C PHE A 109 -55.35 -24.81 15.03
N VAL A 110 -54.50 -23.79 14.96
CA VAL A 110 -54.08 -23.02 16.13
C VAL A 110 -55.07 -21.88 16.36
N SER A 111 -55.40 -21.60 17.61
CA SER A 111 -56.24 -20.45 17.96
C SER A 111 -55.56 -19.14 17.56
N LYS A 112 -56.34 -18.13 17.18
CA LYS A 112 -55.80 -16.82 16.79
C LYS A 112 -54.93 -16.20 17.88
N ALA A 113 -55.36 -16.31 19.13
CA ALA A 113 -54.61 -15.80 20.29
C ALA A 113 -53.26 -16.49 20.49
N ALA A 114 -53.18 -17.81 20.29
CA ALA A 114 -51.92 -18.55 20.39
C ALA A 114 -50.96 -18.19 19.23
N LEU A 115 -51.50 -18.00 18.02
CA LEU A 115 -50.72 -17.55 16.87
C LEU A 115 -50.15 -16.13 17.09
N GLU A 116 -50.99 -15.18 17.53
CA GLU A 116 -50.57 -13.80 17.83
C GLU A 116 -49.47 -13.77 18.89
N LYS A 117 -49.60 -14.56 19.97
CA LYS A 117 -48.56 -14.69 20.98
C LYS A 117 -47.24 -15.19 20.39
N SER A 118 -47.28 -16.24 19.56
CA SER A 118 -46.08 -16.77 18.91
C SER A 118 -45.42 -15.76 17.96
N VAL A 119 -46.22 -14.95 17.27
CA VAL A 119 -45.72 -13.88 16.40
C VAL A 119 -45.02 -12.81 17.22
N LEU A 120 -45.64 -12.32 18.30
CA LEU A 120 -45.03 -11.32 19.18
C LEU A 120 -43.72 -11.81 19.81
N GLU A 121 -43.67 -13.07 20.24
CA GLU A 121 -42.44 -13.68 20.75
C GLU A 121 -41.35 -13.76 19.67
N GLN A 122 -41.73 -14.07 18.43
CA GLN A 122 -40.78 -14.12 17.32
C GLN A 122 -40.27 -12.73 16.94
N GLU A 123 -41.15 -11.71 16.92
CA GLU A 123 -40.78 -10.32 16.70
C GLU A 123 -39.82 -9.82 17.79
N ALA A 124 -40.08 -10.15 19.06
CA ALA A 124 -39.17 -9.83 20.17
C ALA A 124 -37.79 -10.48 20.00
N ARG A 125 -37.73 -11.76 19.60
CA ARG A 125 -36.46 -12.45 19.32
C ARG A 125 -35.70 -11.81 18.16
N VAL A 126 -36.40 -11.47 17.07
CA VAL A 126 -35.80 -10.81 15.90
C VAL A 126 -35.27 -9.42 16.27
N ALA A 127 -36.01 -8.66 17.08
CA ALA A 127 -35.58 -7.35 17.57
C ALA A 127 -34.33 -7.46 18.47
N GLY A 128 -34.30 -8.45 19.38
CA GLY A 128 -33.14 -8.73 20.21
C GLY A 128 -31.89 -9.10 19.39
N PHE A 129 -32.04 -10.05 18.46
CA PHE A 129 -30.95 -10.45 17.56
C PHE A 129 -30.42 -9.27 16.73
N LYS A 130 -31.33 -8.43 16.19
CA LYS A 130 -30.93 -7.23 15.45
C LYS A 130 -30.12 -6.26 16.32
N SER A 131 -30.52 -6.04 17.57
CA SER A 131 -29.77 -5.18 18.50
C SER A 131 -28.38 -5.73 18.80
N GLU A 132 -28.26 -7.04 18.99
CA GLU A 132 -26.98 -7.70 19.24
C GLU A 132 -26.04 -7.62 18.02
N VAL A 133 -26.57 -7.85 16.81
CA VAL A 133 -25.82 -7.68 15.56
C VAL A 133 -25.33 -6.26 15.39
N VAL A 134 -26.19 -5.26 15.60
CA VAL A 134 -25.79 -3.84 15.51
C VAL A 134 -24.70 -3.52 16.53
N LYS A 135 -24.85 -3.96 17.78
CA LYS A 135 -23.84 -3.75 18.83
C LYS A 135 -22.51 -4.41 18.47
N SER A 136 -22.53 -5.65 17.98
CA SER A 136 -21.32 -6.35 17.53
C SER A 136 -20.65 -5.60 16.38
N GLN A 137 -21.41 -5.16 15.38
CA GLN A 137 -20.89 -4.35 14.27
C GLN A 137 -20.27 -3.04 14.75
N GLU A 138 -20.93 -2.30 15.65
CA GLU A 138 -20.39 -1.07 16.22
C GLU A 138 -19.08 -1.30 16.97
N LEU A 139 -18.96 -2.38 17.74
CA LEU A 139 -17.73 -2.74 18.44
C LEU A 139 -16.61 -3.11 17.46
N HIS A 140 -16.90 -3.90 16.43
CA HIS A 140 -15.91 -4.25 15.41
C HIS A 140 -15.44 -3.04 14.62
N LEU A 141 -16.37 -2.15 14.23
CA LEU A 141 -16.03 -0.90 13.55
C LEU A 141 -15.17 -0.01 14.44
N ALA A 142 -15.51 0.15 15.72
CA ALA A 142 -14.71 0.92 16.65
C ALA A 142 -13.29 0.34 16.81
N SER A 143 -13.14 -0.99 16.82
CA SER A 143 -11.82 -1.64 16.85
C SER A 143 -11.03 -1.34 15.57
N LEU A 144 -11.65 -1.55 14.40
CA LEU A 144 -11.01 -1.30 13.10
C LEU A 144 -10.60 0.16 12.93
N MET A 145 -11.41 1.11 13.40
CA MET A 145 -11.06 2.53 13.38
C MET A 145 -9.83 2.83 14.23
N ARG A 146 -9.75 2.28 15.46
CA ARG A 146 -8.56 2.44 16.33
C ARG A 146 -7.31 1.83 15.69
N ASP A 147 -7.43 0.64 15.10
CA ASP A 147 -6.31 -0.02 14.44
C ASP A 147 -5.84 0.77 13.20
N THR A 148 -6.78 1.33 12.45
CA THR A 148 -6.48 2.20 11.30
C THR A 148 -5.73 3.45 11.75
N GLU A 149 -6.21 4.15 12.79
CA GLU A 149 -5.55 5.35 13.32
C GLU A 149 -4.13 5.05 13.84
N ARG A 150 -3.97 3.93 14.55
CA ARG A 150 -2.67 3.43 15.01
C ARG A 150 -1.73 3.15 13.84
N LEU A 151 -2.21 2.47 12.79
CA LEU A 151 -1.42 2.18 11.59
C LEU A 151 -1.02 3.46 10.85
N THR A 152 -1.93 4.43 10.72
CA THR A 152 -1.61 5.72 10.09
C THR A 152 -0.57 6.51 10.87
N THR A 153 -0.62 6.46 12.21
CA THR A 153 0.37 7.10 13.07
C THR A 153 1.74 6.44 12.92
N ASN A 154 1.80 5.11 12.94
CA ASN A 154 3.03 4.36 12.74
C ASN A 154 3.65 4.62 11.37
N LEU A 155 2.84 4.69 10.31
CA LEU A 155 3.30 5.08 8.97
C LEU A 155 3.88 6.49 8.95
N GLY A 156 3.24 7.44 9.63
CA GLY A 156 3.75 8.81 9.78
C GLY A 156 5.11 8.84 10.46
N ASN A 157 5.28 8.07 11.54
CA ASN A 157 6.54 7.96 12.28
C ASN A 157 7.65 7.36 11.43
N LEU A 158 7.39 6.21 10.78
CA LEU A 158 8.35 5.55 9.89
C LEU A 158 8.77 6.44 8.72
N ARG A 159 7.83 7.18 8.14
CA ARG A 159 8.14 8.15 7.07
C ARG A 159 9.10 9.23 7.55
N ASN A 160 8.89 9.76 8.75
CA ASN A 160 9.73 10.80 9.31
C ASN A 160 11.12 10.26 9.68
N GLU A 161 11.20 9.04 10.22
CA GLU A 161 12.45 8.35 10.54
C GLU A 161 13.29 8.09 9.29
N ILE A 162 12.69 7.52 8.25
CA ILE A 162 13.37 7.30 6.95
C ILE A 162 13.87 8.61 6.38
N ARG A 163 13.06 9.68 6.43
CA ARG A 163 13.47 10.99 5.93
C ARG A 163 14.68 11.53 6.72
N TYR A 164 14.65 11.41 8.04
CA TYR A 164 15.76 11.82 8.90
C TYR A 164 17.04 11.03 8.57
N GLU A 165 16.96 9.70 8.43
CA GLU A 165 18.12 8.88 8.09
C GLU A 165 18.65 9.18 6.68
N VAL A 166 17.78 9.45 5.70
CA VAL A 166 18.21 9.89 4.36
C VAL A 166 18.93 11.24 4.42
N GLU A 167 18.40 12.22 5.15
CA GLU A 167 19.02 13.54 5.30
C GLU A 167 20.38 13.43 6.01
N LYS A 168 20.46 12.62 7.08
CA LYS A 168 21.69 12.32 7.81
C LYS A 168 22.74 11.62 6.94
N LEU A 169 22.36 10.57 6.22
CA LEU A 169 23.27 9.85 5.30
C LEU A 169 23.74 10.77 4.17
N THR A 170 22.86 11.61 3.63
CA THR A 170 23.22 12.57 2.58
C THR A 170 24.21 13.62 3.10
N ALA A 171 24.01 14.13 4.32
CA ALA A 171 24.94 15.04 4.96
C ALA A 171 26.30 14.38 5.23
N SER A 172 26.30 13.13 5.72
CA SER A 172 27.51 12.33 5.94
C SER A 172 28.28 12.13 4.64
N GLN A 173 27.62 11.66 3.58
CA GLN A 173 28.25 11.46 2.28
C GLN A 173 28.83 12.75 1.70
N ARG A 174 28.14 13.88 1.89
CA ARG A 174 28.65 15.19 1.45
C ARG A 174 29.91 15.58 2.23
N LEU A 175 29.96 15.31 3.53
CA LEU A 175 31.14 15.54 4.36
C LEU A 175 32.31 14.64 3.91
N ASP A 176 32.07 13.35 3.73
CA ASP A 176 33.09 12.38 3.30
C ASP A 176 33.72 12.79 1.97
N LEU A 177 32.90 13.19 0.99
CA LEU A 177 33.39 13.69 -0.30
C LEU A 177 34.20 14.98 -0.17
N ASN A 178 33.82 15.87 0.75
CA ASN A 178 34.57 17.10 0.99
C ASN A 178 35.93 16.81 1.63
N LEU A 179 35.99 15.87 2.57
CA LEU A 179 37.23 15.45 3.22
C LEU A 179 38.16 14.76 2.23
N GLU A 180 37.65 13.82 1.42
CA GLU A 180 38.46 13.18 0.37
C GLU A 180 38.92 14.17 -0.70
N LYS A 181 38.09 15.17 -1.04
CA LYS A 181 38.52 16.26 -1.94
C LYS A 181 39.63 17.11 -1.32
N GLY A 182 39.59 17.33 0.00
CA GLY A 182 40.68 17.97 0.75
C GLY A 182 41.96 17.16 0.65
N ARG A 183 41.89 15.88 1.02
CA ARG A 183 43.03 14.95 0.97
C ARG A 183 43.64 14.84 -0.42
N MET A 184 42.83 14.70 -1.47
CA MET A 184 43.33 14.69 -2.85
C MET A 184 44.04 15.99 -3.24
N ARG A 185 43.62 17.15 -2.72
CA ARG A 185 44.32 18.42 -2.96
C ARG A 185 45.67 18.46 -2.28
N ASP A 186 45.75 17.99 -1.03
CA ASP A 186 46.99 17.94 -0.28
C ASP A 186 47.99 16.97 -0.92
N GLU A 187 47.52 15.79 -1.36
CA GLU A 187 48.32 14.82 -2.12
C GLU A 187 48.80 15.40 -3.46
N LEU A 188 47.94 16.10 -4.20
CA LEU A 188 48.32 16.79 -5.44
C LEU A 188 49.34 17.90 -5.21
N GLN A 189 49.20 18.68 -4.14
CA GLN A 189 50.16 19.71 -3.78
C GLN A 189 51.51 19.09 -3.40
N SER A 190 51.52 18.02 -2.60
CA SER A 190 52.74 17.28 -2.26
C SER A 190 53.45 16.73 -3.49
N LEU A 191 52.70 16.19 -4.47
CA LEU A 191 53.27 15.72 -5.73
C LEU A 191 53.85 16.87 -6.56
N ARG A 192 53.18 18.03 -6.59
CA ARG A 192 53.68 19.23 -7.26
C ARG A 192 54.99 19.71 -6.62
N ASP A 193 55.05 19.75 -5.29
CA ASP A 193 56.25 20.19 -4.58
C ASP A 193 57.43 19.24 -4.84
N LYS A 194 57.19 17.92 -4.85
CA LYS A 194 58.21 16.92 -5.25
C LYS A 194 58.66 17.11 -6.70
N SER A 195 57.74 17.41 -7.63
CA SER A 195 58.08 17.69 -9.02
C SER A 195 58.99 18.92 -9.13
N ASN A 196 58.63 20.01 -8.45
CA ASN A 196 59.43 21.24 -8.43
C ASN A 196 60.82 21.00 -7.84
N GLU A 197 60.93 20.20 -6.76
CA GLU A 197 62.22 19.83 -6.19
C GLU A 197 63.09 19.05 -7.17
N LEU A 198 62.50 18.11 -7.91
CA LEU A 198 63.20 17.35 -8.95
C LEU A 198 63.60 18.24 -10.14
N GLU A 199 62.75 19.18 -10.56
CA GLU A 199 63.08 20.17 -11.58
C GLU A 199 64.28 21.03 -11.16
N ILE A 200 64.30 21.53 -9.92
CA ILE A 200 65.44 22.29 -9.38
C ILE A 200 66.72 21.43 -9.35
N LYS A 201 66.62 20.14 -9.01
CA LYS A 201 67.76 19.21 -9.04
C LYS A 201 68.27 19.00 -10.47
N LEU A 202 67.36 18.80 -11.43
CA LEU A 202 67.72 18.67 -12.85
C LEU A 202 68.39 19.94 -13.38
N ASP A 203 67.87 21.12 -13.07
CA ASP A 203 68.48 22.38 -13.50
C ASP A 203 69.90 22.56 -12.93
N LYS A 204 70.12 22.15 -11.67
CA LYS A 204 71.47 22.13 -11.07
C LYS A 204 72.39 21.17 -11.80
N GLU A 205 71.94 19.94 -12.07
CA GLU A 205 72.73 18.94 -12.80
C GLU A 205 73.05 19.42 -14.23
N ILE A 206 72.09 20.03 -14.93
CA ILE A 206 72.29 20.63 -16.26
C ILE A 206 73.35 21.73 -16.21
N ASN A 207 73.30 22.62 -15.23
CA ASN A 207 74.28 23.70 -15.10
C ASN A 207 75.68 23.16 -14.76
N MET A 208 75.78 22.14 -13.91
CA MET A 208 77.05 21.46 -13.65
C MET A 208 77.60 20.75 -14.91
N LEU A 209 76.74 20.04 -15.65
CA LEU A 209 77.12 19.37 -16.91
C LEU A 209 77.56 20.39 -17.98
N LYS A 210 76.91 21.55 -18.06
CA LYS A 210 77.34 22.64 -18.95
C LYS A 210 78.71 23.19 -18.54
N ALA A 211 78.93 23.47 -17.26
CA ALA A 211 80.22 23.98 -16.77
C ALA A 211 81.37 22.98 -17.02
N THR A 212 81.14 21.69 -16.76
CA THR A 212 82.12 20.62 -17.05
C THR A 212 82.40 20.51 -18.56
N THR A 213 81.36 20.63 -19.40
CA THR A 213 81.53 20.65 -20.86
C THR A 213 82.33 21.87 -21.34
N GLU A 214 82.06 23.06 -20.80
CA GLU A 214 82.82 24.27 -21.11
C GLU A 214 84.28 24.17 -20.68
N GLN A 215 84.53 23.58 -19.51
CA GLN A 215 85.88 23.30 -19.03
C GLN A 215 86.63 22.35 -19.99
N VAL A 216 86.03 21.21 -20.36
CA VAL A 216 86.63 20.24 -21.30
C VAL A 216 86.90 20.87 -22.67
N LYS A 217 86.00 21.75 -23.14
CA LYS A 217 86.22 22.51 -24.38
C LYS A 217 87.45 23.41 -24.27
N ASN A 218 87.57 24.16 -23.18
CA ASN A 218 88.71 25.06 -22.95
C ASN A 218 90.04 24.29 -22.81
N GLU A 219 90.03 23.13 -22.16
CA GLU A 219 91.19 22.24 -22.07
C GLU A 219 91.59 21.73 -23.47
N THR A 220 90.63 21.30 -24.28
CA THR A 220 90.88 20.85 -25.67
C THR A 220 91.53 21.95 -26.51
N VAL A 221 91.03 23.19 -26.43
CA VAL A 221 91.62 24.33 -27.14
C VAL A 221 93.07 24.58 -26.70
N LYS A 222 93.37 24.49 -25.40
CA LYS A 222 94.74 24.61 -24.87
C LYS A 222 95.66 23.52 -25.45
N TYR A 223 95.22 22.27 -25.51
CA TYR A 223 96.00 21.17 -26.10
C TYR A 223 96.27 21.39 -27.59
N CYS A 224 95.26 21.82 -28.37
CA CYS A 224 95.44 22.14 -29.79
C CYS A 224 96.46 23.26 -30.02
N LEU A 225 96.40 24.34 -29.23
CA LEU A 225 97.37 25.43 -29.30
C LEU A 225 98.79 24.97 -28.95
N GLY A 226 98.94 24.17 -27.90
CA GLY A 226 100.23 23.59 -27.51
C GLY A 226 100.84 22.73 -28.62
N LEU A 227 100.01 21.91 -29.28
CA LEU A 227 100.44 21.08 -30.41
C LEU A 227 100.88 21.91 -31.62
N LEU A 228 100.10 22.93 -32.00
CA LEU A 228 100.48 23.83 -33.10
C LEU A 228 101.79 24.56 -32.83
N LEU A 229 101.99 25.05 -31.60
CA LEU A 229 103.25 25.69 -31.19
C LEU A 229 104.42 24.71 -31.18
N ALA A 230 104.20 23.44 -30.80
CA ALA A 230 105.24 22.41 -30.87
C ALA A 230 105.64 22.13 -32.32
N PHE A 231 104.67 22.04 -33.24
CA PHE A 231 104.95 21.86 -34.68
C PHE A 231 105.67 23.06 -35.29
N THR A 232 105.27 24.29 -34.99
CA THR A 232 105.97 25.49 -35.51
C THR A 232 107.38 25.59 -34.95
N THR A 233 107.58 25.29 -33.67
CA THR A 233 108.91 25.24 -33.04
C THR A 233 109.79 24.17 -33.69
N ALA A 234 109.26 22.96 -33.88
CA ALA A 234 109.98 21.87 -34.55
C ALA A 234 110.31 22.22 -36.01
N GLY A 235 109.36 22.81 -36.75
CA GLY A 235 109.56 23.26 -38.13
C GLY A 235 110.62 24.34 -38.27
N LEU A 236 110.61 25.37 -37.40
CA LEU A 236 111.67 26.39 -37.34
C LEU A 236 113.03 25.77 -36.97
N GLY A 237 113.04 24.82 -36.03
CA GLY A 237 114.24 24.07 -35.66
C GLY A 237 114.84 23.31 -36.85
N ALA A 238 114.00 22.58 -37.60
CA ALA A 238 114.40 21.86 -38.81
C ALA A 238 114.88 22.83 -39.92
N ALA A 239 114.17 23.93 -40.15
CA ALA A 239 114.56 24.95 -41.14
C ALA A 239 115.93 25.56 -40.84
N ARG A 240 116.25 25.84 -39.56
CA ARG A 240 117.59 26.31 -39.14
C ARG A 240 118.69 25.28 -39.33
N LEU A 241 118.36 23.99 -39.30
CA LEU A 241 119.33 22.91 -39.49
C LEU A 241 119.61 22.68 -40.98
N VAL A 242 118.63 22.91 -41.84
CA VAL A 242 118.76 22.85 -43.30
C VAL A 242 119.44 24.10 -43.90
N SER A 243 119.30 25.28 -43.28
CA SER A 243 119.92 26.52 -43.76
C SER A 243 121.39 26.70 -43.33
N ARG A 244 122.06 25.62 -42.90
CA ARG A 244 123.42 25.60 -42.37
C ARG A 244 124.25 24.57 -43.13
#